data_AF-A0A151E2R9-F1
#
_entry.id   AF-A0A151E2R9-F1
#
_cell.length_a   1.000
_cell.length_b   1.000
_cell.length_c   1.000
_cell.angle_alpha   90.00
_cell.angle_beta   90.00
_cell.angle_gamma   90.00
#
_symmetry.space_group_name_H-M   'P 1'
#
loop_
_entity.id
_entity.type
_entity.pdbx_description
1 polymer ?
#
loop_
_entity_poly.entity_id
_entity_poly.type
_entity_poly.pdbx_seq_one_letter_code
_entity_poly.pdbx_strand_id
1 'polypeptide(L)'
;MELKAMIKKRVVCVVAVLLLTTGVITAAAEYQAGEDNSKQTESYGTEKMQRIMNQIRDILGVCGCTLETLTGVLTYDGTNFFIGEVELHFGPTMYIKSAESAIDYDLDGELELVINELLGLVDTEVTVEGHYQSEGWMSVFTINGEVYREPGQPIWAAQHQWRWRKERQYNQPQP
;
A
#
# COMPACT_ATOMS: atom_id res chain seq x y z
N MET A 1 8.99 22.92 -55.34
CA MET A 1 8.93 21.71 -54.50
C MET A 1 9.35 22.15 -53.10
N GLU A 2 8.41 22.70 -52.34
CA GLU A 2 8.68 23.26 -51.01
C GLU A 2 8.65 22.14 -49.97
N LEU A 3 9.77 21.95 -49.26
CA LEU A 3 9.83 21.08 -48.08
C LEU A 3 9.73 21.97 -46.84
N LYS A 4 8.49 22.20 -46.39
CA LYS A 4 8.21 22.66 -45.02
C LYS A 4 8.37 21.48 -44.07
N ALA A 5 9.21 21.61 -43.05
CA ALA A 5 8.89 21.26 -41.65
C ALA A 5 10.16 21.18 -40.79
N MET A 6 10.21 21.98 -39.73
CA MET A 6 10.59 21.51 -38.38
C MET A 6 10.27 22.60 -37.36
N ILE A 7 9.04 22.57 -36.83
CA ILE A 7 8.67 23.34 -35.63
C ILE A 7 8.63 22.34 -34.47
N LYS A 8 9.65 22.45 -33.62
CA LYS A 8 9.86 21.68 -32.39
C LYS A 8 8.84 22.15 -31.34
N LYS A 9 7.73 21.43 -31.17
CA LYS A 9 6.73 21.73 -30.12
C LYS A 9 7.16 21.10 -28.80
N ARG A 10 7.36 21.95 -27.80
CA ARG A 10 7.65 21.60 -26.41
C ARG A 10 6.38 20.98 -25.80
N VAL A 11 6.51 19.79 -25.22
CA VAL A 11 5.45 19.15 -24.43
C VAL A 11 5.43 19.82 -23.06
N VAL A 12 4.32 20.50 -22.75
CA VAL A 12 4.01 21.00 -21.42
C VAL A 12 3.06 19.98 -20.79
N CYS A 13 3.50 19.32 -19.72
CA CYS A 13 2.64 18.44 -18.93
C CYS A 13 1.57 19.29 -18.24
N VAL A 14 0.32 19.16 -18.68
CA VAL A 14 -0.84 19.73 -18.01
C VAL A 14 -1.19 18.80 -16.84
N VAL A 15 -1.08 19.34 -15.62
CA VAL A 15 -1.63 18.71 -14.41
C VAL A 15 -3.14 18.76 -14.52
N ALA A 16 -3.77 17.61 -14.79
CA ALA A 16 -5.22 17.48 -14.72
C ALA A 16 -5.63 17.19 -13.27
N VAL A 17 -5.93 18.25 -12.51
CA VAL A 17 -6.75 18.13 -11.29
C VAL A 17 -8.19 17.92 -11.75
N LEU A 18 -8.68 16.68 -11.68
CA LEU A 18 -10.08 16.39 -11.95
C LEU A 18 -10.91 16.72 -10.70
N LEU A 19 -11.36 17.97 -10.63
CA LEU A 19 -12.51 18.37 -9.83
C LEU A 19 -13.76 17.74 -10.47
N LEU A 20 -14.34 16.73 -9.83
CA LEU A 20 -15.71 16.34 -10.13
C LEU A 20 -16.67 17.12 -9.24
N THR A 21 -17.29 18.09 -9.90
CA THR A 21 -18.32 19.00 -9.44
C THR A 21 -19.69 18.31 -9.36
N THR A 22 -20.51 18.86 -8.46
CA THR A 22 -21.96 19.08 -8.61
C THR A 22 -22.87 17.86 -8.74
N GLY A 23 -23.36 17.38 -7.60
CA GLY A 23 -24.77 17.03 -7.45
C GLY A 23 -25.49 18.19 -6.77
N VAL A 24 -26.09 19.09 -7.54
CA VAL A 24 -27.06 20.06 -7.01
C VAL A 24 -28.37 19.31 -6.84
N ILE A 25 -28.76 19.02 -5.60
CA ILE A 25 -30.14 18.63 -5.29
C ILE A 25 -30.81 19.85 -4.70
N THR A 26 -31.65 20.51 -5.50
CA THR A 26 -32.58 21.50 -5.01
C THR A 26 -33.72 20.77 -4.30
N ALA A 27 -33.68 20.72 -2.98
CA ALA A 27 -34.83 20.39 -2.15
C ALA A 27 -35.14 21.60 -1.29
N ALA A 28 -36.17 22.35 -1.66
CA ALA A 28 -36.84 23.26 -0.75
C ALA A 28 -37.57 22.40 0.29
N ALA A 29 -37.15 22.48 1.55
CA ALA A 29 -37.93 21.99 2.67
C ALA A 29 -37.65 22.90 3.87
N GLU A 30 -38.74 23.37 4.46
CA GLU A 30 -38.83 24.36 5.52
C GLU A 30 -38.06 23.93 6.77
N TYR A 31 -37.43 24.90 7.44
CA TYR A 31 -36.91 24.71 8.79
C TYR A 31 -38.09 24.52 9.75
N GLN A 32 -38.32 23.29 10.20
CA GLN A 32 -38.91 23.03 11.50
C GLN A 32 -38.07 22.00 12.25
N ALA A 33 -37.67 22.40 13.46
CA ALA A 33 -37.03 21.56 14.45
C ALA A 33 -37.98 20.44 14.87
N GLY A 34 -37.51 19.19 14.80
CA GLY A 34 -38.18 18.02 15.34
C GLY A 34 -37.16 16.88 15.44
N GLU A 35 -36.84 16.49 16.67
CA GLU A 35 -36.13 15.25 16.97
C GLU A 35 -36.96 14.07 16.47
N ASP A 36 -36.40 13.27 15.56
CA ASP A 36 -36.82 11.88 15.38
C ASP A 36 -35.59 10.99 15.12
N ASN A 37 -35.26 10.21 16.15
CA ASN A 37 -34.10 9.34 16.27
C ASN A 37 -34.41 7.98 15.63
N SER A 38 -34.61 7.94 14.32
CA SER A 38 -34.86 6.69 13.60
C SER A 38 -34.38 6.71 12.14
N LYS A 39 -33.10 7.04 11.94
CA LYS A 39 -32.40 6.66 10.71
C LYS A 39 -31.25 5.71 11.05
N GLN A 40 -31.56 4.43 10.91
CA GLN A 40 -30.60 3.34 10.76
C GLN A 40 -29.44 3.81 9.90
N THR A 41 -28.29 4.02 10.53
CA THR A 41 -27.08 4.52 9.87
C THR A 41 -26.53 3.39 9.02
N GLU A 42 -26.72 3.48 7.70
CA GLU A 42 -26.19 2.53 6.74
C GLU A 42 -24.68 2.37 6.93
N SER A 43 -24.21 1.17 7.28
CA SER A 43 -22.76 0.85 7.47
C SER A 43 -21.95 0.86 6.16
N TYR A 44 -22.54 1.35 5.06
CA TYR A 44 -21.94 1.40 3.73
C TYR A 44 -20.80 2.41 3.60
N GLY A 45 -20.70 3.36 4.54
CA GLY A 45 -19.66 4.38 4.59
C GLY A 45 -18.43 4.01 5.42
N THR A 46 -18.52 3.06 6.36
CA THR A 46 -17.46 2.81 7.35
C THR A 46 -16.33 1.94 6.81
N GLU A 47 -16.64 0.83 6.13
CA GLU A 47 -15.63 -0.12 5.63
C GLU A 47 -14.80 0.46 4.49
N LYS A 48 -15.45 1.12 3.52
CA LYS A 48 -14.76 1.80 2.42
C LYS A 48 -13.86 2.92 2.94
N MET A 49 -14.36 3.69 3.90
CA MET A 49 -13.57 4.76 4.49
C MET A 49 -12.40 4.21 5.32
N GLN A 50 -12.59 3.08 6.01
CA GLN A 50 -11.53 2.38 6.73
C GLN A 50 -10.45 1.89 5.77
N ARG A 51 -10.82 1.28 4.65
CA ARG A 51 -9.87 0.88 3.59
C ARG A 51 -9.06 2.07 3.07
N ILE A 52 -9.71 3.19 2.79
CA ILE A 52 -9.03 4.43 2.37
C ILE A 52 -8.06 4.91 3.46
N MET A 53 -8.48 4.92 4.72
CA MET A 53 -7.62 5.34 5.84
C MET A 53 -6.41 4.42 6.02
N ASN A 54 -6.60 3.11 5.87
CA ASN A 54 -5.50 2.14 5.95
C ASN A 54 -4.49 2.35 4.82
N GLN A 55 -4.96 2.58 3.59
CA GLN A 55 -4.09 2.90 2.45
C GLN A 55 -3.29 4.19 2.69
N ILE A 56 -3.92 5.24 3.25
CA ILE A 56 -3.22 6.49 3.58
C ILE A 56 -2.14 6.26 4.64
N ARG A 57 -2.42 5.44 5.65
CA ARG A 57 -1.44 5.08 6.68
C ARG A 57 -0.27 4.26 6.09
N ASP A 58 -0.55 3.35 5.16
CA ASP A 58 0.49 2.59 4.45
C ASP A 58 1.42 3.52 3.64
N ILE A 59 0.84 4.48 2.94
CA ILE A 59 1.54 5.54 2.18
C ILE A 59 2.47 6.33 3.10
N LEU A 60 1.94 6.81 4.22
CA LEU A 60 2.66 7.70 5.13
C LEU A 60 3.59 6.96 6.09
N GLY A 61 3.46 5.63 6.19
CA GLY A 61 4.18 4.81 7.16
C GLY A 61 3.84 5.11 8.62
N VAL A 62 2.72 5.80 8.88
CA VAL A 62 2.32 6.17 10.24
C VAL A 62 1.92 4.92 10.99
N CYS A 63 2.74 4.48 11.95
CA CYS A 63 2.34 3.43 12.88
C CYS A 63 2.95 3.59 14.28
N GLY A 64 2.09 3.47 15.30
CA GLY A 64 2.46 3.16 16.69
C GLY A 64 2.40 1.65 16.91
N CYS A 65 3.04 0.93 16.00
CA CYS A 65 2.79 -0.45 15.63
C CYS A 65 3.37 -1.43 16.66
N THR A 66 2.50 -2.31 17.17
CA THR A 66 2.95 -3.63 17.62
C THR A 66 3.04 -4.51 16.38
N LEU A 67 4.19 -5.16 16.21
CA LEU A 67 4.44 -6.05 15.10
C LEU A 67 4.00 -7.47 15.47
N GLU A 68 3.31 -8.11 14.54
CA GLU A 68 2.81 -9.46 14.65
C GLU A 68 3.34 -10.29 13.50
N THR A 69 3.67 -11.55 13.79
CA THR A 69 4.15 -12.52 12.79
C THR A 69 2.97 -13.32 12.24
N LEU A 70 2.91 -13.46 10.92
CA LEU A 70 1.95 -14.29 10.22
C LEU A 70 2.69 -15.20 9.24
N THR A 71 2.46 -16.50 9.33
CA THR A 71 3.05 -17.52 8.45
C THR A 71 1.95 -18.27 7.72
N GLY A 72 2.14 -18.52 6.43
CA GLY A 72 1.27 -19.37 5.64
C GLY A 72 1.56 -19.26 4.15
N VAL A 73 0.72 -19.89 3.33
CA VAL A 73 0.86 -19.87 1.88
C VAL A 73 0.44 -18.51 1.33
N LEU A 74 1.34 -17.85 0.61
CA LEU A 74 1.04 -16.58 -0.06
C LEU A 74 0.18 -16.85 -1.30
N THR A 75 -0.92 -16.12 -1.42
CA THR A 75 -1.81 -16.19 -2.59
C THR A 75 -2.01 -14.80 -3.17
N TYR A 76 -2.36 -14.74 -4.46
CA TYR A 76 -2.61 -13.49 -5.18
C TYR A 76 -3.88 -13.60 -6.01
N ASP A 77 -4.82 -12.67 -5.84
CA ASP A 77 -6.13 -12.68 -6.53
C ASP A 77 -6.13 -11.93 -7.88
N GLY A 78 -4.96 -11.46 -8.32
CA GLY A 78 -4.81 -10.56 -9.47
C GLY A 78 -4.70 -9.08 -9.10
N THR A 79 -4.99 -8.72 -7.85
CA THR A 79 -4.94 -7.35 -7.32
C THR A 79 -4.19 -7.24 -5.99
N ASN A 80 -4.51 -8.11 -5.02
CA ASN A 80 -3.99 -8.08 -3.66
C ASN A 80 -3.40 -9.43 -3.27
N PHE A 81 -2.53 -9.40 -2.25
CA PHE A 81 -1.86 -10.57 -1.70
C PHE A 81 -2.53 -11.00 -0.40
N PHE A 82 -2.52 -12.31 -0.12
CA PHE A 82 -3.16 -12.86 1.07
C PHE A 82 -2.38 -14.00 1.69
N ILE A 83 -2.52 -14.14 3.02
CA ILE A 83 -2.28 -15.39 3.74
C ILE A 83 -3.60 -15.75 4.45
N GLY A 84 -4.22 -16.85 4.02
CA GLY A 84 -5.56 -17.20 4.47
C GLY A 84 -6.57 -16.10 4.12
N GLU A 85 -7.23 -15.53 5.13
CA GLU A 85 -8.21 -14.43 4.97
C GLU A 85 -7.61 -13.04 5.17
N VAL A 86 -6.30 -12.93 5.47
CA VAL A 86 -5.64 -11.66 5.77
C VAL A 86 -5.04 -11.08 4.49
N GLU A 87 -5.49 -9.88 4.10
CA GLU A 87 -4.91 -9.09 3.02
C GLU A 87 -3.59 -8.46 3.47
N LEU A 88 -2.54 -8.72 2.69
CA LEU A 88 -1.20 -8.23 2.92
C LEU A 88 -0.94 -6.97 2.08
N HIS A 89 -0.56 -5.90 2.76
CA HIS A 89 -0.30 -4.59 2.19
C HIS A 89 1.18 -4.26 2.20
N PHE A 90 1.76 -4.39 1.01
CA PHE A 90 3.11 -3.95 0.65
C PHE A 90 3.11 -2.48 0.19
N GLY A 91 2.07 -1.71 0.55
CA GLY A 91 1.89 -0.32 0.16
C GLY A 91 1.16 -0.11 -1.17
N PRO A 92 1.24 1.11 -1.75
CA PRO A 92 0.48 1.47 -2.93
C PRO A 92 0.84 0.62 -4.15
N THR A 93 -0.16 0.21 -4.93
CA THR A 93 0.04 -0.58 -6.15
C THR A 93 1.00 0.08 -7.14
N MET A 94 0.93 1.41 -7.27
CA MET A 94 1.85 2.18 -8.12
C MET A 94 3.31 1.99 -7.70
N TYR A 95 3.56 1.97 -6.38
CA TYR A 95 4.90 1.82 -5.82
C TYR A 95 5.46 0.43 -6.08
N ILE A 96 4.73 -0.63 -5.70
CA ILE A 96 5.23 -2.01 -5.87
C ILE A 96 5.44 -2.38 -7.34
N LYS A 97 4.70 -1.76 -8.26
CA LYS A 97 4.85 -1.97 -9.71
C LYS A 97 5.94 -1.13 -10.37
N SER A 98 6.54 -0.17 -9.67
CA SER A 98 7.55 0.72 -10.26
C SER A 98 8.89 0.70 -9.53
N ALA A 99 8.93 0.21 -8.29
CA ALA A 99 10.13 0.22 -7.48
C ALA A 99 10.92 -1.09 -7.66
N GLU A 100 12.22 -0.97 -7.88
CA GLU A 100 13.15 -2.10 -7.79
C GLU A 100 13.24 -2.56 -6.33
N SER A 101 13.30 -3.88 -6.14
CA SER A 101 13.52 -4.48 -4.84
C SER A 101 14.98 -4.33 -4.43
N ALA A 102 15.20 -4.23 -3.12
CA ALA A 102 16.54 -4.16 -2.55
C ALA A 102 17.06 -5.54 -2.09
N ILE A 103 16.20 -6.56 -2.15
CA ILE A 103 16.45 -7.92 -1.71
C ILE A 103 15.75 -8.84 -2.71
N ASP A 104 16.45 -9.89 -3.09
CA ASP A 104 15.92 -11.05 -3.82
C ASP A 104 15.12 -11.88 -2.80
N TYR A 105 13.79 -11.69 -2.77
CA TYR A 105 12.91 -12.30 -1.77
C TYR A 105 12.51 -13.72 -2.14
N ASP A 106 12.35 -14.02 -3.43
CA ASP A 106 11.98 -15.35 -3.92
C ASP A 106 13.20 -16.27 -4.16
N LEU A 107 14.41 -15.71 -4.02
CA LEU A 107 15.70 -16.41 -4.07
C LEU A 107 15.99 -17.02 -5.43
N ASP A 108 15.51 -16.40 -6.51
CA ASP A 108 15.76 -16.84 -7.88
C ASP A 108 17.13 -16.38 -8.42
N GLY A 109 17.79 -15.47 -7.69
CA GLY A 109 19.12 -14.95 -7.97
C GLY A 109 19.14 -13.62 -8.72
N GLU A 110 17.98 -13.07 -9.10
CA GLU A 110 17.85 -11.78 -9.77
C GLU A 110 17.26 -10.73 -8.82
N LEU A 111 17.58 -9.46 -9.05
CA LEU A 111 16.90 -8.35 -8.37
C LEU A 111 15.90 -7.74 -9.34
N GLU A 112 14.62 -7.84 -9.00
CA GLU A 112 13.53 -7.43 -9.87
C GLU A 112 12.71 -6.27 -9.27
N LEU A 113 11.58 -5.94 -9.91
CA LEU A 113 10.59 -5.06 -9.30
C LEU A 113 9.97 -5.75 -8.08
N VAL A 114 9.62 -4.96 -7.06
CA VAL A 114 8.97 -5.46 -5.84
C VAL A 114 7.76 -6.35 -6.17
N ILE A 115 6.95 -5.99 -7.17
CA ILE A 115 5.81 -6.83 -7.56
C ILE A 115 6.24 -8.20 -8.09
N ASN A 116 7.33 -8.33 -8.82
CA ASN A 116 7.77 -9.61 -9.38
C ASN A 116 8.31 -10.52 -8.28
N GLU A 117 9.14 -9.98 -7.40
CA GLU A 117 9.65 -10.66 -6.20
C GLU A 117 8.50 -11.23 -5.34
N LEU A 118 7.43 -10.45 -5.15
CA LEU A 118 6.24 -10.90 -4.43
C LEU A 118 5.44 -11.96 -5.20
N LEU A 119 5.45 -11.89 -6.54
CA LEU A 119 4.78 -12.88 -7.39
C LEU A 119 5.54 -14.20 -7.43
N GLY A 120 6.87 -14.20 -7.38
CA GLY A 120 7.69 -15.41 -7.27
C GLY A 120 7.49 -16.17 -5.96
N LEU A 121 7.04 -15.47 -4.91
CA LEU A 121 6.65 -16.06 -3.63
C LEU A 121 5.23 -16.66 -3.62
N VAL A 122 4.40 -16.40 -4.63
CA VAL A 122 3.02 -16.95 -4.67
C VAL A 122 3.05 -18.47 -4.72
N ASP A 123 2.11 -19.11 -4.03
CA ASP A 123 2.01 -20.55 -3.82
C ASP A 123 3.15 -21.17 -2.98
N THR A 124 3.96 -20.34 -2.34
CA THR A 124 4.98 -20.76 -1.36
C THR A 124 4.60 -20.39 0.06
N GLU A 125 5.16 -21.08 1.05
CA GLU A 125 5.04 -20.69 2.45
C GLU A 125 5.94 -19.50 2.75
N VAL A 126 5.35 -18.41 3.22
CA VAL A 126 6.07 -17.20 3.61
C VAL A 126 5.77 -16.85 5.07
N THR A 127 6.74 -16.21 5.73
CA THR A 127 6.57 -15.61 7.05
C THR A 127 6.72 -14.11 6.95
N VAL A 128 5.65 -13.37 7.24
CA VAL A 128 5.68 -11.90 7.26
C VAL A 128 5.59 -11.39 8.69
N GLU A 129 6.26 -10.26 8.94
CA GLU A 129 6.02 -9.46 10.15
C GLU A 129 5.37 -8.16 9.73
N GLY A 130 4.25 -7.85 10.37
CA GLY A 130 3.39 -6.74 9.97
C GLY A 130 2.63 -6.10 11.13
N HIS A 131 1.90 -5.04 10.83
CA HIS A 131 0.97 -4.42 11.76
C HIS A 131 -0.45 -4.52 11.22
N TYR A 132 -1.37 -5.08 12.01
CA TYR A 132 -2.80 -5.04 11.68
C TYR A 132 -3.35 -3.63 11.84
N GLN A 133 -3.71 -3.00 10.72
CA GLN A 133 -4.37 -1.69 10.75
C GLN A 133 -5.87 -1.80 11.02
N SER A 134 -6.44 -2.93 10.62
CA SER A 134 -7.79 -3.36 10.90
C SER A 134 -7.85 -4.89 10.79
N GLU A 135 -8.98 -5.47 11.17
CA GLU A 135 -9.26 -6.89 10.95
C GLU A 135 -9.07 -7.23 9.46
N GLY A 136 -8.33 -8.30 9.18
CA GLY A 136 -8.02 -8.76 7.83
C GLY A 136 -7.09 -7.86 7.00
N TRP A 137 -6.50 -6.79 7.58
CA TRP A 137 -5.59 -5.88 6.86
C TRP A 137 -4.25 -5.77 7.58
N MET A 138 -3.21 -6.35 7.00
CA MET A 138 -1.86 -6.30 7.56
C MET A 138 -0.91 -5.48 6.68
N SER A 139 -0.34 -4.44 7.25
CA SER A 139 0.79 -3.70 6.70
C SER A 139 2.08 -4.48 6.89
N VAL A 140 2.75 -4.90 5.82
CA VAL A 140 3.95 -5.74 5.92
C VAL A 140 5.23 -4.91 6.05
N PHE A 141 6.13 -5.33 6.95
CA PHE A 141 7.43 -4.70 7.21
C PHE A 141 8.61 -5.66 6.98
N THR A 142 8.42 -6.97 7.19
CA THR A 142 9.43 -7.98 6.86
C THR A 142 8.81 -9.16 6.11
N ILE A 143 9.62 -9.80 5.27
CA ILE A 143 9.27 -10.98 4.47
C ILE A 143 10.38 -12.00 4.68
N ASN A 144 10.06 -13.19 5.15
CA ASN A 144 11.00 -14.27 5.45
C ASN A 144 12.20 -13.83 6.30
N GLY A 145 11.95 -12.92 7.24
CA GLY A 145 12.96 -12.34 8.11
C GLY A 145 13.71 -11.15 7.51
N GLU A 146 13.63 -10.92 6.20
CA GLU A 146 14.27 -9.79 5.52
C GLU A 146 13.44 -8.51 5.60
N VAL A 147 14.11 -7.36 5.72
CA VAL A 147 13.42 -6.07 5.88
C VAL A 147 12.87 -5.61 4.53
N TYR A 148 11.54 -5.52 4.44
CA TYR A 148 10.84 -4.92 3.30
C TYR A 148 10.76 -3.40 3.40
N ARG A 149 10.32 -2.88 4.55
CA ARG A 149 10.28 -1.44 4.82
C ARG A 149 10.36 -1.16 6.32
N GLU A 150 10.79 0.04 6.68
CA GLU A 150 10.86 0.45 8.08
C GLU A 150 9.51 0.98 8.60
N PRO A 151 9.10 0.59 9.82
CA PRO A 151 7.98 1.24 10.51
C PRO A 151 8.22 2.73 10.73
N GLY A 152 7.17 3.54 10.62
CA GLY A 152 7.26 4.98 10.91
C GLY A 152 7.80 5.84 9.76
N GLN A 153 8.04 5.27 8.58
CA GLN A 153 8.56 5.98 7.42
C GLN A 153 7.66 5.80 6.19
N PRO A 154 7.40 6.86 5.39
CA PRO A 154 6.72 6.71 4.12
C PRO A 154 7.42 5.69 3.24
N ILE A 155 6.63 4.90 2.49
CA ILE A 155 7.17 3.73 1.78
C ILE A 155 8.22 4.09 0.71
N TRP A 156 8.14 5.28 0.12
CA TRP A 156 9.13 5.80 -0.83
C TRP A 156 10.38 6.41 -0.17
N ALA A 157 10.35 6.69 1.13
CA ALA A 157 11.47 7.31 1.85
C ALA A 157 12.43 6.25 2.42
N ALA A 158 11.95 5.01 2.60
CA ALA A 158 12.62 3.98 3.39
C ALA A 158 13.52 3.03 2.57
N GLN A 159 13.57 3.11 1.23
CA GLN A 159 14.40 2.19 0.44
C GLN A 159 15.91 2.32 0.70
N HIS A 160 16.36 3.40 1.36
CA HIS A 160 17.79 3.71 1.50
C HIS A 160 18.25 4.12 2.90
N GLN A 161 17.39 4.08 3.93
CA GLN A 161 17.80 4.33 5.32
C GLN A 161 17.65 3.05 6.14
N TRP A 162 18.80 2.43 6.38
CA TRP A 162 18.98 1.05 6.83
C TRP A 162 19.23 0.97 8.35
N ARG A 163 18.30 1.45 9.18
CA ARG A 163 18.52 1.54 10.63
C ARG A 163 18.28 0.20 11.32
N TRP A 164 17.19 -0.51 11.00
CA TRP A 164 16.83 -1.78 11.66
C TRP A 164 17.70 -2.98 11.24
N ARG A 165 18.31 -2.97 10.05
CA ARG A 165 19.28 -4.00 9.64
C ARG A 165 20.54 -4.00 10.52
N LYS A 166 21.03 -2.82 10.90
CA LYS A 166 22.24 -2.70 11.75
C LYS A 166 22.02 -3.29 13.13
N GLU A 167 20.82 -3.13 13.69
CA GLU A 167 20.48 -3.68 15.01
C GLU A 167 20.28 -5.21 14.96
N ARG A 168 19.69 -5.76 13.89
CA ARG A 168 19.55 -7.22 13.74
C ARG A 168 20.85 -7.94 13.38
N GLN A 169 21.73 -7.34 12.56
CA GLN A 169 23.07 -7.90 12.30
C GLN A 169 23.97 -7.92 13.56
N TYR A 170 23.75 -7.02 14.53
CA TYR A 170 24.50 -7.02 15.78
C TYR A 170 24.06 -8.10 16.77
N ASN A 171 22.80 -8.56 16.66
CA ASN A 171 22.18 -9.52 17.58
C ASN A 171 22.10 -10.95 17.03
N GLN A 172 22.66 -11.23 15.86
CA GLN A 172 22.87 -12.60 15.39
C GLN A 172 24.25 -13.09 15.86
N PRO A 173 24.37 -14.31 16.43
CA PRO A 173 25.67 -14.91 16.65
C PRO A 173 26.39 -15.04 15.32
N GLN A 174 27.57 -14.44 15.21
CA GLN A 174 28.39 -14.54 14.01
C GLN A 174 28.96 -15.96 13.89
N PRO A 175 29.10 -16.50 12.67
CA PRO A 175 29.73 -17.80 12.44
C PRO A 175 31.20 -17.83 12.87
#